data_AF-A0A4Q5QHQ3-F1
#
_entry.id   AF-A0A4Q5QHQ3-F1
#
_cell.length_a   1.000
_cell.length_b   1.000
_cell.length_c   1.000
_cell.angle_alpha   90.00
_cell.angle_beta   90.00
_cell.angle_gamma   90.00
#
_symmetry.space_group_name_H-M   'P 1'
#
loop_
_entity.id
_entity.type
_entity.pdbx_description
1 polymer ?
#
loop_
_entity_poly.entity_id
_entity_poly.type
_entity_poly.pdbx_seq_one_letter_code
_entity_poly.pdbx_strand_id
1 'polypeptide(L)' 'DASSRTHVYKALLNQKKTQKNLVSKLINSAFNGSASQLVMQALSDHKSSPEELETIKKYLDQLK' A
#
# COMPACT_ATOMS: atom_id res chain seq x y z
N ASP A 1 -31.56 -3.05 31.81
CA ASP A 1 -30.09 -3.11 31.79
C ASP A 1 -29.66 -3.79 30.50
N ALA A 2 -29.01 -3.05 29.59
CA ALA A 2 -28.61 -3.54 28.26
C ALA A 2 -27.12 -3.26 27.99
N SER A 3 -26.34 -3.16 29.05
CA SER A 3 -25.02 -2.52 29.05
C SER A 3 -23.84 -3.44 28.68
N SER A 4 -24.03 -4.68 28.23
CA SER A 4 -22.92 -5.65 28.13
C SER A 4 -22.72 -6.39 26.80
N ARG A 5 -23.16 -5.85 25.64
CA ARG A 5 -22.87 -6.45 24.33
C ARG A 5 -21.90 -5.62 23.50
N THR A 6 -20.62 -5.64 23.86
CA THR A 6 -19.58 -5.05 23.02
C THR A 6 -19.15 -6.08 21.97
N HIS A 7 -19.58 -5.88 20.73
CA HIS A 7 -19.08 -6.69 19.61
C HIS A 7 -17.66 -6.25 19.25
N VAL A 8 -16.70 -7.17 19.39
CA VAL A 8 -15.32 -6.98 18.90
C VAL A 8 -15.23 -7.55 17.50
N TYR A 9 -15.00 -6.69 16.51
CA TYR A 9 -14.82 -7.09 15.12
C TYR A 9 -13.34 -7.31 14.82
N LYS A 10 -13.05 -8.34 14.03
CA LYS A 10 -11.71 -8.62 13.51
C LYS A 10 -11.76 -8.75 12.00
N ALA A 11 -10.65 -8.42 11.35
CA ALA A 11 -10.51 -8.64 9.92
C ALA A 11 -10.58 -10.13 9.61
N LEU A 12 -11.52 -10.52 8.73
CA LEU A 12 -11.60 -11.86 8.18
C LEU A 12 -10.50 -12.12 7.14
N LEU A 13 -10.10 -11.06 6.41
CA LEU A 13 -9.15 -11.14 5.32
C LEU A 13 -7.74 -10.75 5.77
N ASN A 14 -6.74 -11.43 5.20
CA ASN A 14 -5.35 -11.10 5.44
C ASN A 14 -4.98 -9.74 4.82
N GLN A 15 -4.42 -8.85 5.63
CA GLN A 15 -4.05 -7.50 5.23
C GLN A 15 -3.09 -7.47 4.03
N LYS A 16 -2.01 -8.26 4.04
CA LYS A 16 -1.01 -8.28 2.97
C LYS A 16 -1.62 -8.71 1.63
N LYS A 17 -2.48 -9.75 1.65
CA LYS A 17 -3.19 -10.21 0.45
C LYS A 17 -4.13 -9.12 -0.08
N THR A 18 -4.87 -8.47 0.81
CA THR A 18 -5.77 -7.37 0.43
C THR A 18 -5.01 -6.19 -0.16
N GLN A 19 -3.92 -5.74 0.48
CA GLN A 19 -3.07 -4.66 -0.02
C GLN A 19 -2.51 -4.98 -1.41
N LYS A 20 -1.97 -6.19 -1.62
CA LYS A 20 -1.49 -6.63 -2.94
C LYS A 20 -2.59 -6.54 -4.00
N ASN A 21 -3.78 -7.04 -3.70
CA ASN A 21 -4.90 -7.00 -4.62
C ASN A 21 -5.34 -5.56 -4.96
N LEU A 22 -5.33 -4.66 -3.98
CA LEU A 22 -5.66 -3.25 -4.20
C LEU A 22 -4.62 -2.58 -5.10
N VAL A 23 -3.33 -2.77 -4.84
CA VAL A 23 -2.25 -2.23 -5.68
C VAL A 23 -2.36 -2.76 -7.11
N SER A 24 -2.55 -4.07 -7.30
CA SER A 24 -2.71 -4.64 -8.64
C SER A 24 -3.91 -4.07 -9.39
N LYS A 25 -5.05 -3.88 -8.71
CA LYS A 25 -6.21 -3.23 -9.31
C LYS A 25 -5.92 -1.78 -9.72
N LEU A 26 -5.22 -1.04 -8.86
CA LEU A 26 -4.88 0.36 -9.13
C LEU A 26 -3.95 0.49 -10.34
N ILE A 27 -2.91 -0.35 -10.41
CA ILE A 27 -1.98 -0.41 -11.55
C ILE A 27 -2.76 -0.61 -12.86
N ASN A 28 -3.66 -1.59 -12.89
CA ASN A 28 -4.40 -1.94 -14.11
C ASN A 28 -5.46 -0.90 -14.50
N SER A 29 -6.14 -0.30 -13.51
CA SER A 29 -7.31 0.56 -13.78
C SER A 29 -6.98 2.04 -13.95
N ALA A 30 -6.04 2.58 -13.16
CA ALA A 30 -5.73 4.02 -13.16
C ALA A 30 -4.41 4.35 -13.86
N PHE A 31 -3.48 3.40 -13.93
CA PHE A 31 -2.14 3.60 -14.47
C PHE A 31 -1.86 2.74 -15.71
N ASN A 32 -2.91 2.23 -16.36
CA ASN A 32 -2.84 1.48 -17.62
C ASN A 32 -1.80 0.33 -17.61
N GLY A 33 -1.66 -0.36 -16.47
CA GLY A 33 -0.71 -1.44 -16.28
C GLY A 33 0.71 -1.03 -15.84
N SER A 34 0.99 0.27 -15.72
CA SER A 34 2.33 0.77 -15.42
C SER A 34 2.57 0.94 -13.91
N ALA A 35 3.31 -0.01 -13.33
CA ALA A 35 3.79 0.11 -11.95
C ALA A 35 4.72 1.32 -11.76
N SER A 36 5.55 1.64 -12.76
CA SER A 36 6.48 2.77 -12.71
C SER A 36 5.76 4.11 -12.62
N GLN A 37 4.65 4.30 -13.35
CA GLN A 37 3.85 5.53 -13.25
C GLN A 37 3.20 5.67 -11.88
N LEU A 38 2.69 4.58 -11.30
CA LEU A 38 2.15 4.58 -9.94
C LEU A 38 3.21 5.02 -8.92
N VAL A 39 4.43 4.48 -9.00
CA VAL A 39 5.53 4.83 -8.08
C VAL A 39 5.92 6.29 -8.25
N MET A 40 6.08 6.77 -9.49
CA MET A 40 6.40 8.19 -9.73
C MET A 40 5.33 9.12 -9.17
N GLN A 41 4.05 8.79 -9.36
CA GLN A 41 2.94 9.59 -8.81
C GLN A 41 2.97 9.60 -7.28
N ALA A 42 3.15 8.43 -6.65
CA ALA A 42 3.20 8.30 -5.19
C ALA A 42 4.33 9.13 -4.57
N LEU A 43 5.51 9.14 -5.21
CA LEU A 43 6.67 9.91 -4.75
C LEU A 43 6.60 11.41 -5.08
N SER A 44 5.78 11.80 -6.05
CA SER A 44 5.59 13.20 -6.44
C SER A 44 4.54 13.90 -5.59
N ASP A 45 3.40 13.24 -5.35
CA ASP A 45 2.28 13.79 -4.58
C ASP A 45 2.53 13.73 -3.07
N HIS A 46 3.20 12.67 -2.60
CA HIS A 46 3.67 12.57 -1.23
C HIS A 46 5.12 13.04 -1.21
N LYS A 47 5.41 14.20 -0.60
CA LYS A 47 6.80 14.63 -0.35
C LYS A 47 7.47 13.60 0.55
N SER A 48 8.05 12.59 -0.08
CA SER A 48 8.73 11.51 0.59
C SER A 48 9.92 12.12 1.32
N SER A 49 10.06 11.80 2.60
CA SER A 49 11.20 12.34 3.34
C SER A 49 12.50 11.76 2.77
N PRO A 50 13.65 12.43 2.96
CA PRO A 50 14.93 11.87 2.55
C PRO A 50 15.16 10.45 3.10
N GLU A 51 14.72 10.18 4.33
CA GLU A 51 14.85 8.87 4.98
C GLU A 51 13.95 7.80 4.33
N GLU A 52 12.75 8.18 3.91
CA GLU A 52 11.84 7.29 3.18
C GLU A 52 12.41 6.93 1.81
N LEU A 53 12.96 7.91 1.09
CA LEU A 53 13.63 7.69 -0.20
C LEU A 53 14.85 6.77 -0.06
N GLU A 54 15.66 6.93 0.99
CA GLU A 54 16.79 6.03 1.25
C GLU A 54 16.34 4.61 1.57
N THR A 55 15.24 4.45 2.29
CA THR A 55 14.64 3.13 2.55
C THR A 55 14.18 2.47 1.26
N ILE A 56 13.53 3.23 0.37
CA ILE A 56 13.08 2.74 -0.94
C ILE A 56 14.28 2.34 -1.81
N LYS A 57 15.34 3.16 -1.87
CA LYS A 57 16.57 2.82 -2.62
C LYS A 57 17.18 1.51 -2.14
N LYS A 58 17.36 1.35 -0.83
CA LYS A 58 17.89 0.10 -0.23
C LYS A 58 17.04 -1.10 -0.60
N TYR A 59 15.72 -0.96 -0.55
CA TYR A 59 14.81 -2.02 -0.95
C TYR A 59 14.95 -2.39 -2.42
N LEU A 60 15.08 -1.40 -3.32
CA LEU A 60 15.31 -1.64 -4.74
C LEU A 60 16.63 -2.35 -5.01
N ASP A 61 17.69 -2.03 -4.27
CA ASP A 61 18.98 -2.71 -4.40
C ASP A 61 18.93 -4.16 -3.93
N GLN A 62 18.04 -4.51 -2.98
CA GLN A 62 17.80 -5.90 -2.55
C GLN A 62 17.03 -6.74 -3.57
N LEU A 63 16.35 -6.10 -4.53
CA LEU A 63 15.58 -6.79 -5.57
C LEU A 63 16.43 -7.15 -6.81
N LYS A 64 17.65 -6.59 -6.91
CA LYS A 64 18.63 -6.92 -7.96
C LYS A 64 19.33 -8.23 -7.64
#